data_AF-A0A2N7PVW0-F1
#
_entry.id   AF-A0A2N7PVW0-F1
#
_cell.length_a   1.000
_cell.length_b   1.000
_cell.length_c   1.000
_cell.angle_alpha   90.00
_cell.angle_beta   90.00
_cell.angle_gamma   90.00
#
_symmetry.space_group_name_H-M   'P 1'
#
loop_
_entity.id
_entity.type
_entity.pdbx_description
1 polymer ?
#
loop_
_entity_poly.entity_id
_entity_poly.type
_entity_poly.pdbx_seq_one_letter_code
_entity_poly.pdbx_strand_id
1 'polypeptide(L)'
;MIRKLKKYSIILFLNIAKALFSPFVKIDRSLVLFSSLNGAFTDNTKYLYLAMLKNKGFKAFYVAHDINTYNLLKKQNLPVIKIGFGMFFKAIKAKFFITTHNFQDVYYVKNKKTLVVNLWHGTPLKKMGFDTFIDAKKFYLKKKLGLFEHKYIDYLCVASSYTINAFKSSFGLPTKKILPTGQPRNDLLFY
;
A
#
# COMPACT_ATOMS: atom_id res chain seq x y z
N MET A 1 26.26 0.52 -3.93
CA MET A 1 25.82 1.24 -5.16
C MET A 1 25.01 0.35 -6.11
N ILE A 2 25.51 -0.84 -6.47
CA ILE A 2 24.91 -1.76 -7.47
C ILE A 2 23.46 -2.19 -7.16
N ARG A 3 23.13 -2.52 -5.89
CA ARG A 3 21.76 -2.94 -5.50
C ARG A 3 20.69 -1.86 -5.75
N LYS A 4 21.05 -0.58 -5.57
CA LYS A 4 20.14 0.55 -5.83
C LYS A 4 19.90 0.73 -7.32
N LEU A 5 20.95 0.70 -8.13
CA LEU A 5 20.86 0.75 -9.59
C LEU A 5 19.96 -0.37 -10.13
N LYS A 6 20.20 -1.62 -9.73
CA LYS A 6 19.37 -2.77 -10.11
C LYS A 6 17.89 -2.56 -9.78
N LYS A 7 17.58 -2.04 -8.58
CA LYS A 7 16.21 -1.73 -8.18
C LYS A 7 15.55 -0.71 -9.11
N TYR A 8 16.24 0.40 -9.43
CA TYR A 8 15.69 1.43 -10.30
C TYR A 8 15.53 0.94 -11.75
N SER A 9 16.46 0.15 -12.27
CA SER A 9 16.33 -0.47 -13.60
C SER A 9 15.10 -1.38 -13.68
N ILE A 10 14.85 -2.20 -12.65
CA ILE A 10 13.65 -3.05 -12.57
C ILE A 10 12.37 -2.20 -12.54
N ILE A 11 12.35 -1.14 -11.73
CA ILE A 11 11.19 -0.24 -11.64
C ILE A 11 10.92 0.43 -12.99
N LEU A 12 11.96 0.88 -13.69
CA LEU A 12 11.85 1.48 -15.01
C LEU A 12 11.27 0.48 -16.01
N PHE A 13 11.85 -0.72 -16.09
CA PHE A 13 11.35 -1.81 -16.95
C PHE A 13 9.88 -2.13 -16.67
N LEU A 14 9.50 -2.29 -15.40
CA LEU A 14 8.12 -2.56 -15.02
C LEU A 14 7.17 -1.40 -15.36
N ASN A 15 7.64 -0.15 -15.34
CA ASN A 15 6.83 1.00 -15.76
C ASN A 15 6.61 1.04 -17.27
N ILE A 16 7.62 0.69 -18.06
CA ILE A 16 7.50 0.54 -19.51
C ILE A 16 6.54 -0.60 -19.83
N ALA A 17 6.74 -1.78 -19.22
CA ALA A 17 5.83 -2.91 -19.37
C ALA A 17 4.40 -2.53 -18.97
N LYS A 18 4.20 -1.82 -17.84
CA LYS A 18 2.89 -1.31 -17.44
C LYS A 18 2.30 -0.41 -18.51
N ALA A 19 3.07 0.53 -19.09
CA ALA A 19 2.57 1.42 -20.12
C ALA A 19 2.07 0.65 -21.36
N LEU A 20 2.79 -0.41 -21.75
CA LEU A 20 2.42 -1.26 -22.89
C LEU A 20 1.19 -2.14 -22.59
N PHE A 21 1.15 -2.81 -21.43
CA PHE A 21 0.12 -3.83 -21.15
C PHE A 21 -1.12 -3.28 -20.44
N SER A 22 -1.00 -2.26 -19.59
CA SER A 22 -2.13 -1.79 -18.77
C SER A 22 -3.36 -1.27 -19.56
N PRO A 23 -3.25 -0.71 -20.78
CA PRO A 23 -4.42 -0.35 -21.59
C PRO A 23 -5.27 -1.56 -22.00
N PHE A 24 -4.65 -2.71 -22.23
CA PHE A 24 -5.30 -3.93 -22.70
C PHE A 24 -5.78 -4.84 -21.56
N VAL A 25 -5.36 -4.56 -20.33
CA VAL A 25 -5.69 -5.39 -19.17
C VAL A 25 -6.93 -4.84 -18.46
N LYS A 26 -8.02 -5.62 -18.49
CA LYS A 26 -9.23 -5.35 -17.70
C LYS A 26 -8.96 -5.53 -16.21
N ILE A 27 -9.33 -4.53 -15.41
CA ILE A 27 -9.27 -4.58 -13.94
C ILE A 27 -10.28 -5.59 -13.41
N ASP A 28 -9.82 -6.48 -12.53
CA ASP A 28 -10.68 -7.32 -11.72
C ASP A 28 -11.13 -6.51 -10.50
N ARG A 29 -12.42 -6.13 -10.49
CA ARG A 29 -13.05 -5.32 -9.43
C ARG A 29 -13.04 -6.01 -8.06
N SER A 30 -12.91 -7.34 -8.02
CA SER A 30 -12.87 -8.14 -6.81
C SER A 30 -11.46 -8.40 -6.27
N LEU A 31 -10.41 -8.12 -7.06
CA LEU A 31 -9.04 -8.45 -6.68
C LEU A 31 -8.43 -7.38 -5.77
N VAL A 32 -8.03 -7.82 -4.57
CA VAL A 32 -7.44 -6.99 -3.51
C VAL A 32 -6.07 -7.55 -3.13
N LEU A 33 -5.06 -6.69 -3.11
CA LEU A 33 -3.69 -7.05 -2.72
C LEU A 33 -3.31 -6.31 -1.45
N PHE A 34 -2.88 -7.05 -0.44
CA PHE A 34 -2.48 -6.54 0.87
C PHE A 34 -0.98 -6.66 1.06
N SER A 35 -0.35 -5.65 1.67
CA SER A 35 1.01 -5.78 2.18
C SER A 35 1.33 -4.72 3.22
N SER A 36 2.10 -5.08 4.24
CA SER A 36 2.64 -4.13 5.21
C SER A 36 4.11 -3.79 4.88
N LEU A 37 4.79 -3.04 5.75
CA LEU A 37 6.20 -2.71 5.59
C LEU A 37 7.04 -3.96 5.28
N ASN A 38 7.71 -3.96 4.13
CA ASN A 38 8.53 -5.08 3.66
C ASN A 38 7.80 -6.43 3.65
N GLY A 39 6.48 -6.44 3.40
CA GLY A 39 5.72 -7.67 3.30
C GLY A 39 5.47 -8.41 4.60
N ALA A 40 5.79 -7.83 5.77
CA ALA A 40 5.55 -8.46 7.06
C ALA A 40 4.05 -8.73 7.27
N PHE A 41 3.68 -9.86 7.86
CA PHE A 41 2.28 -10.17 8.17
C PHE A 41 1.86 -9.62 9.53
N THR A 42 1.59 -8.31 9.58
CA THR A 42 1.33 -7.57 10.83
C THR A 42 0.42 -6.36 10.63
N ASP A 43 0.13 -5.67 11.74
CA ASP A 43 -0.56 -4.37 11.82
C ASP A 43 -1.96 -4.38 11.17
N ASN A 44 -2.47 -3.20 10.80
CA ASN A 44 -3.78 -2.97 10.21
C ASN A 44 -4.04 -3.85 8.97
N THR A 45 -3.02 -4.06 8.14
CA THR A 45 -3.14 -4.89 6.93
C THR A 45 -3.42 -6.36 7.24
N LYS A 46 -2.83 -6.92 8.31
CA LYS A 46 -3.11 -8.30 8.72
C LYS A 46 -4.58 -8.47 9.09
N TYR A 47 -5.08 -7.59 9.96
CA TYR A 47 -6.45 -7.71 10.48
C TYR A 47 -7.50 -7.44 9.41
N LEU A 48 -7.30 -6.40 8.58
CA LEU A 48 -8.22 -6.15 7.47
C LEU A 48 -8.18 -7.27 6.42
N TYR A 49 -7.01 -7.84 6.15
CA TYR A 49 -6.89 -9.00 5.26
C TYR A 49 -7.69 -10.21 5.78
N LEU A 50 -7.51 -10.56 7.06
CA LEU A 50 -8.24 -11.69 7.67
C LEU A 50 -9.75 -11.45 7.69
N ALA A 51 -10.20 -10.22 7.97
CA ALA A 51 -11.61 -9.86 7.88
C ALA A 51 -12.13 -9.98 6.43
N MET A 52 -11.36 -9.51 5.45
CA MET A 52 -11.71 -9.54 4.03
C MET A 52 -11.85 -10.97 3.48
N LEU A 53 -11.08 -11.94 3.99
CA LEU A 53 -11.20 -13.35 3.59
C LEU A 53 -12.58 -13.96 3.88
N LYS A 54 -13.32 -13.40 4.85
CA LYS A 54 -14.70 -13.83 5.15
C LYS A 54 -15.70 -13.35 4.09
N ASN A 55 -15.33 -12.38 3.25
CA ASN A 55 -16.18 -11.83 2.21
C ASN A 55 -15.95 -12.55 0.87
N LYS A 56 -16.90 -13.40 0.46
CA LYS A 56 -16.84 -14.17 -0.80
C LYS A 56 -16.84 -13.29 -2.06
N GLY A 57 -17.21 -12.01 -1.97
CA GLY A 57 -17.20 -11.07 -3.09
C GLY A 57 -15.81 -10.57 -3.48
N PHE A 58 -14.78 -10.82 -2.66
CA PHE A 58 -13.42 -10.37 -2.90
C PHE A 58 -12.41 -11.52 -2.98
N LYS A 59 -11.46 -11.38 -3.90
CA LYS A 59 -10.28 -12.23 -4.04
C LYS A 59 -9.11 -11.53 -3.38
N ALA A 60 -8.97 -11.72 -2.07
CA ALA A 60 -7.88 -11.13 -1.29
C ALA A 60 -6.62 -12.00 -1.37
N PHE A 61 -5.46 -11.37 -1.60
CA PHE A 61 -4.15 -12.02 -1.46
C PHE A 61 -3.21 -11.14 -0.64
N TYR A 62 -2.42 -11.76 0.23
CA TYR A 62 -1.32 -11.10 0.90
C TYR A 62 -0.03 -11.20 0.08
N VAL A 63 0.75 -10.12 0.02
CA VAL A 63 2.02 -10.06 -0.71
C VAL A 63 3.18 -10.12 0.29
N ALA A 64 3.86 -11.25 0.32
CA ALA A 64 5.02 -11.51 1.16
C ALA A 64 6.32 -11.20 0.42
N HIS A 65 7.29 -10.57 1.11
CA HIS A 65 8.58 -10.22 0.52
C HIS A 65 9.68 -11.22 0.88
N ASP A 66 9.54 -11.89 2.01
CA ASP A 66 10.46 -12.91 2.49
C ASP A 66 9.82 -14.30 2.49
N ILE A 67 10.68 -15.33 2.55
CA ILE A 67 10.24 -16.73 2.51
C ILE A 67 9.54 -17.15 3.80
N ASN A 68 9.87 -16.56 4.94
CA ASN A 68 9.29 -16.93 6.23
C ASN A 68 7.83 -16.48 6.28
N THR A 69 7.54 -15.24 5.89
CA THR A 69 6.15 -14.74 5.81
C THR A 69 5.34 -15.53 4.77
N TYR A 70 5.92 -15.83 3.61
CA TYR A 70 5.24 -16.65 2.59
C TYR A 70 4.89 -18.04 3.11
N ASN A 71 5.85 -18.73 3.73
CA ASN A 71 5.67 -20.08 4.27
C ASN A 71 4.70 -20.09 5.46
N LEU A 72 4.75 -19.09 6.33
CA LEU A 72 3.80 -18.91 7.44
C LEU A 72 2.36 -18.87 6.92
N LEU A 73 2.09 -17.99 5.96
CA LEU A 73 0.76 -17.81 5.40
C LEU A 73 0.30 -19.05 4.63
N LYS A 74 1.20 -19.68 3.87
CA LYS A 74 0.91 -20.95 3.19
C LYS A 74 0.53 -22.06 4.18
N LYS A 75 1.29 -22.21 5.28
CA LYS A 75 1.01 -23.21 6.32
C LYS A 75 -0.36 -22.99 6.99
N GLN A 76 -0.81 -21.74 7.06
CA GLN A 76 -2.12 -21.36 7.58
C GLN A 76 -3.25 -21.44 6.53
N ASN A 77 -2.98 -21.96 5.33
CA ASN A 77 -3.92 -21.98 4.20
C ASN A 77 -4.46 -20.59 3.80
N LEU A 78 -3.67 -19.54 4.05
CA LEU A 78 -4.04 -18.17 3.71
C LEU A 78 -3.57 -17.83 2.29
N PRO A 79 -4.43 -17.22 1.43
CA PRO A 79 -4.05 -16.75 0.11
C PRO A 79 -2.85 -15.78 0.10
N VAL A 80 -1.70 -16.27 -0.35
CA VAL A 80 -0.45 -15.50 -0.37
C VAL A 80 0.27 -15.59 -1.70
N ILE A 81 0.92 -14.49 -2.08
CA ILE A 81 1.79 -14.36 -3.25
C ILE A 81 3.16 -13.90 -2.77
N LYS A 82 4.23 -14.53 -3.26
CA LYS A 82 5.59 -14.02 -3.08
C LYS A 82 5.85 -12.89 -4.08
N ILE A 83 6.40 -11.77 -3.62
CA ILE A 83 6.75 -10.65 -4.50
C ILE A 83 7.77 -11.09 -5.55
N GLY A 84 7.55 -10.71 -6.81
CA GLY A 84 8.43 -11.06 -7.92
C GLY A 84 7.82 -10.72 -9.27
N PHE A 85 8.57 -10.93 -10.35
CA PHE A 85 8.14 -10.58 -11.72
C PHE A 85 6.83 -11.25 -12.13
N GLY A 86 6.60 -12.49 -11.70
CA GLY A 86 5.34 -13.22 -11.99
C GLY A 86 4.08 -12.56 -11.42
N MET A 87 4.22 -11.62 -10.49
CA MET A 87 3.10 -10.85 -9.95
C MET A 87 2.65 -9.70 -10.84
N PHE A 88 3.45 -9.30 -11.85
CA PHE A 88 3.19 -8.11 -12.68
C PHE A 88 1.75 -8.02 -13.18
N PHE A 89 1.23 -9.07 -13.84
CA PHE A 89 -0.14 -9.08 -14.35
C PHE A 89 -1.18 -9.03 -13.24
N LYS A 90 -0.93 -9.66 -12.09
CA LYS A 90 -1.84 -9.62 -10.94
C LYS A 90 -1.91 -8.23 -10.33
N ALA A 91 -0.76 -7.55 -10.23
CA ALA A 91 -0.65 -6.18 -9.76
C ALA A 91 -1.40 -5.18 -10.67
N ILE A 92 -1.25 -5.28 -12.00
CA ILE A 92 -1.95 -4.38 -12.94
C ILE A 92 -3.42 -4.76 -13.17
N LYS A 93 -3.86 -5.96 -12.76
CA LYS A 93 -5.27 -6.39 -12.75
C LYS A 93 -6.01 -5.98 -11.47
N ALA A 94 -5.31 -5.84 -10.34
CA ALA A 94 -5.96 -5.62 -9.05
C ALA A 94 -6.66 -4.27 -8.97
N LYS A 95 -7.87 -4.26 -8.42
CA LYS A 95 -8.63 -3.04 -8.18
C LYS A 95 -8.13 -2.27 -6.96
N PHE A 96 -7.67 -2.99 -5.93
CA PHE A 96 -7.29 -2.40 -4.65
C PHE A 96 -5.90 -2.85 -4.22
N PHE A 97 -5.07 -1.88 -3.84
CA PHE A 97 -3.85 -2.09 -3.07
C PHE A 97 -4.10 -1.57 -1.66
N ILE A 98 -3.93 -2.42 -0.66
CA ILE A 98 -4.12 -2.10 0.75
C ILE A 98 -2.76 -2.12 1.44
N THR A 99 -2.32 -0.99 1.98
CA THR A 99 -0.97 -0.84 2.55
C THR A 99 -0.97 -0.11 3.88
N THR A 100 0.12 -0.17 4.63
CA THR A 100 0.34 0.66 5.84
C THR A 100 1.38 1.76 5.64
N HIS A 101 2.29 1.62 4.67
CA HIS A 101 3.38 2.58 4.44
C HIS A 101 3.32 3.13 3.01
N ASN A 102 3.69 2.33 2.01
CA ASN A 102 3.80 2.75 0.62
C ASN A 102 3.11 1.75 -0.31
N PHE A 103 2.57 2.21 -1.44
CA PHE A 103 1.93 1.28 -2.40
C PHE A 103 2.94 0.26 -2.96
N GLN A 104 4.23 0.60 -2.97
CA GLN A 104 5.32 -0.28 -3.39
C GLN A 104 5.53 -1.48 -2.45
N ASP A 105 4.94 -1.47 -1.26
CA ASP A 105 4.89 -2.65 -0.40
C ASP A 105 4.05 -3.75 -1.08
N VAL A 106 3.02 -3.40 -1.84
CA VAL A 106 2.29 -4.39 -2.67
C VAL A 106 3.08 -4.69 -3.95
N TYR A 107 3.37 -3.67 -4.76
CA TYR A 107 4.15 -3.87 -5.99
C TYR A 107 4.71 -2.57 -6.56
N TYR A 108 5.78 -2.67 -7.35
CA TYR A 108 6.48 -1.51 -7.93
C TYR A 108 5.62 -0.67 -8.87
N VAL A 109 4.58 -1.27 -9.47
CA VAL A 109 3.68 -0.63 -10.42
C VAL A 109 2.23 -1.02 -10.15
N LYS A 110 1.30 -0.11 -10.48
CA LYS A 110 -0.14 -0.32 -10.42
C LYS A 110 -0.81 0.22 -11.67
N ASN A 111 -2.01 -0.26 -11.98
CA ASN A 111 -2.83 0.34 -13.03
C ASN A 111 -3.33 1.73 -12.57
N LYS A 112 -3.61 2.63 -13.52
CA LYS A 112 -4.21 3.94 -13.24
C LYS A 112 -5.57 3.81 -12.53
N LYS A 113 -6.32 2.75 -12.81
CA LYS A 113 -7.65 2.47 -12.22
C LYS A 113 -7.59 1.73 -10.86
N THR A 114 -6.40 1.32 -10.43
CA THR A 114 -6.16 0.69 -9.11
C THR A 114 -6.17 1.75 -8.02
N LEU A 115 -6.98 1.53 -7.00
CA LEU A 115 -7.08 2.39 -5.82
C LEU A 115 -6.09 1.94 -4.75
N VAL A 116 -5.33 2.89 -4.21
CA VAL A 116 -4.45 2.64 -3.06
C VAL A 116 -5.13 3.13 -1.79
N VAL A 117 -5.47 2.20 -0.91
CA VAL A 117 -5.99 2.46 0.43
C VAL A 117 -4.85 2.26 1.42
N ASN A 118 -4.42 3.33 2.05
CA ASN A 118 -3.38 3.30 3.06
C ASN A 118 -4.03 3.31 4.45
N LEU A 119 -3.74 2.30 5.26
CA LEU A 119 -4.27 2.12 6.61
C LEU A 119 -3.42 2.81 7.68
N TRP A 120 -2.26 3.34 7.26
CA TRP A 120 -1.25 3.89 8.14
C TRP A 120 -0.86 2.90 9.26
N HIS A 121 -0.15 3.38 10.30
CA HIS A 121 0.38 2.55 11.38
C HIS A 121 0.25 3.18 12.78
N GLY A 122 -0.57 4.22 12.94
CA GLY A 122 -0.94 4.76 14.25
C GLY A 122 -1.27 6.25 14.28
N THR A 123 -1.80 6.71 15.40
CA THR A 123 -2.01 8.14 15.64
C THR A 123 -0.67 8.87 15.74
N PRO A 124 -0.47 9.96 14.98
CA PRO A 124 0.78 10.70 15.01
C PRO A 124 0.90 11.47 16.33
N LEU A 125 1.99 11.25 17.09
CA LEU A 125 2.34 12.09 18.25
C LEU A 125 3.39 13.15 17.88
N LYS A 126 4.37 12.79 17.04
CA LYS A 126 5.41 13.70 16.54
C LYS A 126 4.98 14.27 15.19
N LYS A 127 5.37 15.53 14.92
CA LYS A 127 5.26 16.14 13.59
C LYS A 127 6.02 15.30 12.55
N MET A 128 5.52 15.24 11.32
CA MET A 128 6.12 14.47 10.23
C MET A 128 5.84 15.10 8.86
N GLY A 129 6.57 14.66 7.85
CA GLY A 129 6.29 15.07 6.47
C GLY A 129 6.45 16.58 6.27
N PHE A 130 5.46 17.26 5.69
CA PHE A 130 5.54 18.71 5.49
C PHE A 130 5.58 19.53 6.79
N ASP A 131 5.22 18.93 7.94
CA ASP A 131 5.22 19.62 9.23
C ASP A 131 6.60 19.66 9.92
N THR A 132 7.63 19.04 9.32
CA THR A 132 9.03 19.14 9.79
C THR A 132 9.93 19.67 8.69
N PHE A 133 10.92 20.50 9.04
CA PHE A 133 11.83 21.10 8.04
C PHE A 133 12.59 20.04 7.22
N ILE A 134 13.10 19.02 7.90
CA ILE A 134 13.92 17.96 7.29
C ILE A 134 13.07 17.12 6.33
N ASP A 135 11.90 16.66 6.76
CA ASP A 135 11.05 15.84 5.89
C ASP A 135 10.42 16.66 4.77
N ALA A 136 10.01 17.92 5.04
CA ALA A 136 9.47 18.81 4.02
C ALA A 136 10.45 19.01 2.87
N LYS A 137 11.74 19.30 3.15
CA LYS A 137 12.77 19.44 2.10
C LYS A 137 12.88 18.17 1.25
N LYS A 138 12.84 17.00 1.89
CA LYS A 138 12.86 15.69 1.20
C LYS A 138 11.58 15.46 0.37
N PHE A 139 10.42 15.83 0.88
CA PHE A 139 9.13 15.67 0.21
C PHE A 139 9.02 16.59 -1.00
N TYR A 140 9.45 17.84 -0.88
CA TYR A 140 9.52 18.77 -2.01
C TYR A 140 10.45 18.26 -3.11
N LEU A 141 11.65 17.77 -2.75
CA LEU A 141 12.56 17.17 -3.73
C LEU A 141 11.94 15.97 -4.43
N LYS A 142 11.33 15.04 -3.67
CA LYS A 142 10.61 13.89 -4.24
C LYS A 142 9.46 14.32 -5.15
N LYS A 143 8.72 15.37 -4.79
CA LYS A 143 7.61 15.90 -5.61
C LYS A 143 8.13 16.46 -6.92
N LYS A 144 9.21 17.26 -6.89
CA LYS A 144 9.88 17.81 -8.09
C LYS A 144 10.40 16.71 -9.02
N LEU A 145 10.94 15.63 -8.46
CA LEU A 145 11.45 14.48 -9.23
C LEU A 145 10.35 13.47 -9.63
N GLY A 146 9.07 13.73 -9.29
CA GLY A 146 7.99 12.80 -9.56
C GLY A 146 8.00 11.50 -8.74
N LEU A 147 8.86 11.41 -7.72
CA LEU A 147 9.08 10.25 -6.85
C LEU A 147 8.25 10.30 -5.55
N PHE A 148 7.38 11.29 -5.37
CA PHE A 148 6.57 11.42 -4.17
C PHE A 148 5.55 10.28 -4.07
N GLU A 149 5.74 9.36 -3.12
CA GLU A 149 4.95 8.12 -3.00
C GLU A 149 3.52 8.39 -2.50
N HIS A 150 3.35 9.37 -1.60
CA HIS A 150 2.04 9.70 -1.03
C HIS A 150 1.04 10.24 -2.06
N LYS A 151 1.49 10.70 -3.24
CA LYS A 151 0.59 11.12 -4.33
C LYS A 151 -0.29 9.98 -4.84
N TYR A 152 0.13 8.73 -4.64
CA TYR A 152 -0.60 7.56 -5.09
C TYR A 152 -1.68 7.12 -4.10
N ILE A 153 -1.76 7.73 -2.91
CA ILE A 153 -2.80 7.43 -1.92
C ILE A 153 -4.14 7.98 -2.43
N ASP A 154 -5.08 7.07 -2.64
CA ASP A 154 -6.45 7.41 -3.01
C ASP A 154 -7.29 7.62 -1.74
N TYR A 155 -7.09 6.75 -0.73
CA TYR A 155 -7.71 6.87 0.59
C TYR A 155 -6.70 6.59 1.70
N LEU A 156 -6.77 7.35 2.79
CA LEU A 156 -5.98 7.20 4.00
C LEU A 156 -6.92 6.95 5.18
N CYS A 157 -6.93 5.74 5.72
CA CYS A 157 -7.69 5.43 6.93
C CYS A 157 -6.94 5.91 8.16
N VAL A 158 -7.64 6.60 9.06
CA VAL A 158 -7.08 7.17 10.28
C VAL A 158 -7.90 6.76 11.50
N ALA A 159 -7.25 6.79 12.67
CA ALA A 159 -7.84 6.32 13.92
C ALA A 159 -9.08 7.13 14.35
N SER A 160 -9.10 8.43 14.09
CA SER A 160 -10.20 9.31 14.49
C SER A 160 -10.24 10.59 13.67
N SER A 161 -11.39 11.28 13.71
CA SER A 161 -11.58 12.59 13.08
C SER A 161 -10.60 13.66 13.60
N TYR A 162 -10.19 13.57 14.87
CA TYR A 162 -9.21 14.47 15.48
C TYR A 162 -7.85 14.48 14.76
N THR A 163 -7.48 13.36 14.12
CA THR A 163 -6.19 13.24 13.43
C THR A 163 -6.22 13.73 11.98
N ILE A 164 -7.40 14.05 11.43
CA ILE A 164 -7.55 14.42 10.01
C ILE A 164 -6.67 15.61 9.64
N ASN A 165 -6.66 16.66 10.48
CA ASN A 165 -5.88 17.86 10.19
C ASN A 165 -4.37 17.60 10.25
N ALA A 166 -3.90 16.76 11.17
CA ALA A 166 -2.51 16.36 11.24
C ALA A 166 -2.09 15.63 9.95
N PHE A 167 -2.86 14.64 9.50
CA PHE A 167 -2.57 13.91 8.26
C PHE A 167 -2.67 14.78 7.01
N LYS A 168 -3.65 15.69 6.96
CA LYS A 168 -3.81 16.67 5.88
C LYS A 168 -2.54 17.50 5.73
N SER A 169 -2.06 18.08 6.83
CA SER A 169 -0.87 18.94 6.84
C SER A 169 0.39 18.14 6.53
N SER A 170 0.63 17.04 7.26
CA SER A 170 1.85 16.23 7.14
C SER A 170 2.06 15.65 5.73
N PHE A 171 1.00 15.23 5.02
CA PHE A 171 1.12 14.58 3.70
C PHE A 171 0.62 15.41 2.53
N GLY A 172 0.05 16.59 2.77
CA GLY A 172 -0.55 17.42 1.72
C GLY A 172 -1.72 16.73 1.01
N LEU A 173 -2.49 15.90 1.73
CA LEU A 173 -3.63 15.17 1.19
C LEU A 173 -4.92 15.97 1.37
N PRO A 174 -5.82 16.00 0.36
CA PRO A 174 -7.15 16.58 0.52
C PRO A 174 -7.94 15.86 1.62
N THR A 175 -8.71 16.60 2.42
CA THR A 175 -9.54 16.04 3.50
C THR A 175 -10.44 14.90 3.03
N LYS A 176 -11.04 15.01 1.83
CA LYS A 176 -11.89 13.96 1.24
C LYS A 176 -11.21 12.59 1.03
N LYS A 177 -9.88 12.55 1.04
CA LYS A 177 -9.11 11.30 0.96
C LYS A 177 -8.84 10.69 2.33
N ILE A 178 -9.08 11.40 3.42
CA ILE A 178 -8.76 10.96 4.78
C ILE A 178 -10.05 10.47 5.44
N LEU A 179 -10.08 9.18 5.78
CA LEU A 179 -11.28 8.49 6.26
C LEU A 179 -11.09 8.11 7.74
N PRO A 180 -11.87 8.69 8.67
CA PRO A 180 -11.80 8.35 10.09
C PRO A 180 -12.54 7.04 10.38
N THR A 181 -11.98 5.92 9.95
CA THR A 181 -12.60 4.59 10.06
C THR A 181 -12.24 3.85 11.35
N GLY A 182 -11.34 4.40 12.16
CA GLY A 182 -10.60 3.58 13.12
C GLY A 182 -9.49 2.77 12.44
N GLN A 183 -8.83 1.93 13.22
CA GLN A 183 -7.71 1.10 12.77
C GLN A 183 -8.05 -0.39 12.91
N PRO A 184 -7.99 -1.20 11.84
CA PRO A 184 -8.36 -2.61 11.89
C PRO A 184 -7.65 -3.43 12.98
N ARG A 185 -6.43 -3.05 13.37
CA ARG A 185 -5.71 -3.73 14.45
C ARG A 185 -6.31 -3.52 15.84
N ASN A 186 -7.12 -2.47 16.00
CA ASN A 186 -7.78 -2.13 17.25
C ASN A 186 -9.15 -2.79 17.38
N ASP A 187 -9.69 -3.39 16.32
CA ASP A 187 -11.00 -4.06 16.37
C ASP A 187 -11.05 -5.07 17.54
N LEU A 188 -9.96 -5.80 17.79
CA LEU A 188 -9.83 -6.77 18.89
C LEU A 188 -9.91 -6.16 20.30
N LEU A 189 -9.77 -4.85 20.46
CA LEU A 189 -9.86 -4.18 21.77
C LEU A 189 -11.31 -3.89 22.20
N PHE A 190 -12.25 -4.04 21.27
CA PHE A 190 -13.67 -3.76 21.47
C PHE A 190 -14.53 -5.04 21.48
N TYR A 191 -13.89 -6.20 21.54
CA TYR A 191 -14.53 -7.52 21.70
C TYR A 191 -14.19 -8.14 23.06
#